data_AF-A0A845BMU4-F1
#
_entry.id   AF-A0A845BMU4-F1
#
_cell.length_a   1.000
_cell.length_b   1.000
_cell.length_c   1.000
_cell.angle_alpha   90.00
_cell.angle_beta   90.00
_cell.angle_gamma   90.00
#
_symmetry.space_group_name_H-M   'P 1'
#
loop_
_entity.id
_entity.type
_entity.pdbx_description
1 polymer ?
#
loop_
_entity_poly.entity_id
_entity_poly.type
_entity_poly.pdbx_seq_one_letter_code
_entity_poly.pdbx_strand_id
1 'polypeptide(L)'
;MTKIVNSWNDFDPLKHVIVGRADHSCVPPEEPATSEKVPIDSPMRGMWGPRPLETVAKANIQLDNLAKVLEERGVKVDRPSPLQWNQPVITPDFRTGSMMTCMPPRDTLLTIGNEIIEAAMS
;
A
#
# COMPACT_ATOMS: atom_id res chain seq x y z
N MET A 1 -28.86 3.40 5.08
CA MET A 1 -27.72 3.30 4.14
C MET A 1 -27.37 1.83 4.01
N THR A 2 -27.10 1.33 2.80
CA THR A 2 -26.64 -0.05 2.59
C THR A 2 -25.25 -0.20 3.19
N LYS A 3 -25.04 -1.21 4.06
CA LYS A 3 -23.70 -1.52 4.58
C LYS A 3 -22.86 -2.10 3.44
N ILE A 4 -21.76 -1.43 3.10
CA ILE A 4 -20.85 -1.83 2.01
C ILE A 4 -19.68 -2.69 2.47
N VAL A 5 -19.38 -2.71 3.77
CA VAL A 5 -18.32 -3.53 4.38
C VAL A 5 -18.96 -4.72 5.08
N ASN A 6 -18.58 -5.94 4.67
CA ASN A 6 -18.91 -7.19 5.34
C ASN A 6 -17.91 -8.29 4.95
N SER A 7 -16.92 -8.58 5.80
CA SER A 7 -15.92 -9.63 5.54
C SER A 7 -15.51 -10.31 6.84
N TRP A 8 -15.67 -11.63 6.91
CA TRP A 8 -15.37 -12.44 8.10
C TRP A 8 -14.22 -13.42 7.91
N ASN A 9 -13.84 -13.68 6.66
CA ASN A 9 -12.81 -14.65 6.29
C ASN A 9 -12.23 -14.30 4.91
N ASP A 10 -11.22 -15.06 4.51
CA ASP A 10 -10.42 -14.81 3.30
C ASP A 10 -10.87 -15.61 2.07
N PHE A 11 -11.97 -16.38 2.15
CA PHE A 11 -12.31 -17.38 1.13
C PHE A 11 -13.77 -17.34 0.65
N ASP A 12 -14.67 -16.64 1.35
CA ASP A 12 -16.01 -16.38 0.85
C ASP A 12 -15.97 -15.59 -0.47
N PRO A 13 -17.02 -15.70 -1.31
CA PRO A 13 -17.05 -15.01 -2.60
C PRO A 13 -16.80 -13.50 -2.48
N LEU A 14 -15.71 -13.02 -3.08
CA LEU A 14 -15.30 -11.63 -3.05
C LEU A 14 -16.27 -10.74 -3.84
N LYS A 15 -16.72 -9.64 -3.23
CA LYS A 15 -17.66 -8.68 -3.84
C LYS A 15 -17.07 -7.30 -4.08
N HIS A 16 -16.19 -6.85 -3.19
CA HIS A 16 -15.58 -5.52 -3.21
C HIS A 16 -14.18 -5.60 -2.59
N VAL A 17 -13.19 -4.99 -3.25
CA VAL A 17 -11.79 -4.98 -2.81
C VAL A 17 -11.12 -3.64 -3.10
N ILE A 18 -10.07 -3.33 -2.34
CA ILE A 18 -9.17 -2.19 -2.58
C ILE A 18 -7.88 -2.72 -3.21
N VAL A 19 -7.49 -2.16 -4.35
CA VAL A 19 -6.19 -2.47 -5.01
C VAL A 19 -5.32 -1.22 -4.99
N GLY A 20 -4.11 -1.33 -4.46
CA GLY A 20 -3.21 -0.19 -4.28
C GLY A 20 -2.66 0.42 -5.57
N ARG A 21 -1.80 1.43 -5.39
CA ARG A 21 -1.08 2.13 -6.47
C ARG A 21 0.39 2.31 -6.10
N ALA A 22 1.28 2.18 -7.07
CA ALA A 22 2.72 2.35 -6.88
C ALA A 22 3.18 3.81 -7.00
N ASP A 23 2.29 4.71 -7.44
CA ASP A 23 2.56 6.12 -7.69
C ASP A 23 3.24 6.80 -6.51
N HIS A 24 4.29 7.57 -6.83
CA HIS A 24 5.10 8.37 -5.90
C HIS A 24 5.76 7.59 -4.76
N SER A 25 5.72 6.25 -4.78
CA SER A 25 6.22 5.43 -3.69
C SER A 25 7.70 5.67 -3.42
N CYS A 26 8.07 5.63 -2.15
CA CYS A 26 9.42 5.85 -1.68
C CYS A 26 10.00 4.57 -1.05
N VAL A 27 11.31 4.44 -1.10
CA VAL A 27 12.07 3.56 -0.22
C VAL A 27 12.24 4.33 1.10
N PRO A 28 11.72 3.81 2.23
CA PRO A 28 11.73 4.54 3.49
C PRO A 28 13.17 4.76 3.96
N PRO A 29 13.48 5.89 4.65
CA PRO A 29 14.79 6.15 5.23
C PRO A 29 15.29 5.00 6.13
N GLU A 30 16.60 4.92 6.30
CA GLU A 30 17.20 3.93 7.20
C GLU A 30 16.88 4.24 8.66
N GLU A 31 16.28 3.27 9.33
CA GLU A 31 16.00 3.25 10.77
C GLU A 31 15.98 1.80 11.27
N PRO A 32 16.11 1.53 12.58
CA PRO A 32 16.11 0.17 13.11
C PRO A 32 14.91 -0.67 12.65
N ALA A 33 13.74 -0.06 12.43
CA ALA A 33 12.52 -0.72 11.97
C ALA A 33 12.51 -1.07 10.46
N THR A 34 13.41 -0.48 9.66
CA THR A 34 13.47 -0.65 8.19
C THR A 34 14.77 -1.29 7.71
N SER A 35 15.88 -1.13 8.44
CA SER A 35 17.21 -1.62 8.06
C SER A 35 17.27 -3.11 7.76
N GLU A 36 16.49 -3.93 8.46
CA GLU A 36 16.47 -5.39 8.25
C GLU A 36 15.49 -5.84 7.15
N LYS A 37 14.62 -4.95 6.66
CA LYS A 37 13.57 -5.30 5.69
C LYS A 37 14.10 -5.43 4.25
N VAL A 38 15.25 -4.82 3.95
CA VAL A 38 15.88 -4.90 2.62
C VAL A 38 17.02 -5.92 2.68
N PRO A 39 16.95 -7.04 1.92
CA PRO A 39 18.02 -8.04 1.88
C PRO A 39 19.40 -7.43 1.61
N ILE A 40 20.45 -8.02 2.20
CA ILE A 40 21.84 -7.51 2.10
C ILE A 40 22.31 -7.46 0.65
N ASP A 41 21.89 -8.42 -0.17
CA ASP A 41 22.22 -8.55 -1.59
C ASP A 41 21.23 -7.81 -2.52
N SER A 42 20.28 -7.07 -1.95
CA SER A 42 19.30 -6.34 -2.75
C SER A 42 19.93 -5.14 -3.44
N PRO A 43 19.66 -4.91 -4.74
CA PRO A 43 20.06 -3.68 -5.42
C PRO A 43 19.38 -2.43 -4.84
N MET A 44 18.34 -2.60 -4.00
CA MET A 44 17.70 -1.51 -3.28
C MET A 44 18.41 -1.14 -1.98
N ARG A 45 19.37 -1.94 -1.52
CA ARG A 45 20.12 -1.66 -0.28
C ARG A 45 20.84 -0.33 -0.43
N GLY A 46 20.66 0.57 0.55
CA GLY A 46 21.23 1.92 0.51
C GLY A 46 20.51 2.90 -0.43
N MET A 47 19.34 2.54 -0.96
CA MET A 47 18.46 3.48 -1.65
C MET A 47 17.43 4.07 -0.68
N TRP A 48 17.15 5.36 -0.81
CA TRP A 48 16.14 6.07 -0.01
C TRP A 48 15.43 7.12 -0.87
N GLY A 49 14.17 7.43 -0.53
CA GLY A 49 13.36 8.39 -1.29
C GLY A 49 12.67 7.75 -2.51
N PRO A 50 12.32 8.53 -3.56
CA PRO A 50 11.48 8.05 -4.65
C PRO A 50 12.01 6.80 -5.34
N ARG A 51 11.11 5.83 -5.61
CA ARG A 51 11.45 4.65 -6.41
C ARG A 51 11.73 5.03 -7.88
N PRO A 52 12.57 4.27 -8.59
CA PRO A 52 12.82 4.50 -10.02
C PRO A 52 11.51 4.45 -10.83
N LEU A 53 11.29 5.46 -11.69
CA LEU A 53 10.05 5.62 -12.44
C LEU A 53 9.71 4.39 -13.30
N GLU A 54 10.70 3.73 -13.86
CA GLU A 54 10.51 2.49 -14.64
C GLU A 54 9.88 1.38 -13.79
N THR A 55 10.33 1.21 -12.54
CA THR A 55 9.79 0.19 -11.63
C THR A 55 8.36 0.52 -11.21
N VAL A 56 8.06 1.80 -10.98
CA VAL A 56 6.70 2.29 -10.68
C VAL A 56 5.76 2.03 -11.84
N ALA A 57 6.20 2.34 -13.08
CA ALA A 57 5.41 2.12 -14.28
C ALA A 57 5.10 0.62 -14.49
N LYS A 58 6.10 -0.26 -14.36
CA LYS A 58 5.91 -1.72 -14.45
C LYS A 58 4.99 -2.26 -13.36
N ALA A 59 5.08 -1.74 -12.14
CA ALA A 59 4.20 -2.13 -11.04
C ALA A 59 2.75 -1.70 -11.31
N ASN A 60 2.53 -0.46 -11.77
CA ASN A 60 1.18 0.02 -12.09
C ASN A 60 0.53 -0.76 -13.23
N ILE A 61 1.27 -1.16 -14.26
CA ILE A 61 0.75 -2.05 -15.31
C ILE A 61 0.21 -3.36 -14.71
N GLN A 62 0.94 -3.97 -13.77
CA GLN A 62 0.51 -5.20 -13.11
C GLN A 62 -0.71 -4.97 -12.19
N LEU A 63 -0.72 -3.89 -11.41
CA LEU A 63 -1.82 -3.55 -10.51
C LEU A 63 -3.10 -3.20 -11.28
N ASP A 64 -2.99 -2.49 -12.40
CA ASP A 64 -4.11 -2.15 -13.27
C ASP A 64 -4.67 -3.39 -13.97
N ASN A 65 -3.80 -4.30 -14.41
CA ASN A 65 -4.23 -5.61 -14.93
C ASN A 65 -4.95 -6.44 -13.86
N LEU A 66 -4.45 -6.47 -12.61
CA LEU A 66 -5.13 -7.15 -11.50
C LEU A 66 -6.52 -6.56 -11.26
N ALA A 67 -6.64 -5.23 -11.19
CA ALA A 67 -7.92 -4.56 -11.03
C ALA A 67 -8.90 -4.94 -12.15
N LYS A 68 -8.45 -4.88 -13.42
CA LYS A 68 -9.26 -5.27 -14.57
C LYS A 68 -9.75 -6.72 -14.48
N VAL A 69 -8.87 -7.65 -14.14
CA VAL A 69 -9.17 -9.08 -14.00
C VAL A 69 -10.22 -9.36 -12.91
N LEU A 70 -10.22 -8.56 -11.84
CA LEU A 70 -11.22 -8.62 -10.77
C LEU A 70 -12.57 -8.04 -11.21
N GLU A 71 -12.56 -6.89 -11.89
CA GLU A 71 -13.75 -6.25 -12.45
C GLU A 71 -14.45 -7.14 -13.48
N GLU A 72 -13.70 -7.81 -14.37
CA GLU A 72 -14.21 -8.79 -15.33
C GLU A 72 -14.90 -9.99 -14.65
N ARG A 73 -14.55 -10.28 -13.39
CA ARG A 73 -15.19 -11.31 -12.55
C ARG A 73 -16.36 -10.78 -11.72
N GLY A 74 -16.78 -9.52 -11.94
CA GLY A 74 -17.89 -8.89 -11.24
C GLY A 74 -17.55 -8.35 -9.84
N VAL A 75 -16.26 -8.28 -9.48
CA VAL A 75 -15.82 -7.70 -8.21
C VAL A 75 -15.71 -6.18 -8.37
N LYS A 76 -16.30 -5.42 -7.46
CA LYS A 76 -16.07 -3.96 -7.40
C LYS A 76 -14.64 -3.69 -6.93
N VAL A 77 -13.90 -2.81 -7.62
CA VAL A 77 -12.54 -2.42 -7.24
C VAL A 77 -12.48 -0.94 -6.91
N ASP A 78 -12.05 -0.60 -5.70
CA ASP A 78 -11.66 0.76 -5.35
C ASP A 78 -10.13 0.90 -5.44
N ARG A 79 -9.66 2.08 -5.86
CA ARG A 79 -8.23 2.41 -5.97
C ARG A 79 -7.96 3.65 -5.12
N PRO A 80 -6.93 3.67 -4.25
CA PRO A 80 -6.61 4.85 -3.45
C PRO A 80 -6.11 6.00 -4.35
N SER A 81 -6.31 7.23 -3.88
CA SER A 81 -5.69 8.42 -4.43
C SER A 81 -4.25 8.54 -3.87
N PRO A 82 -3.21 8.46 -4.70
CA PRO A 82 -1.83 8.58 -4.22
C PRO A 82 -1.54 9.96 -3.65
N LEU A 83 -0.74 10.01 -2.58
CA LEU A 83 -0.17 11.25 -2.06
C LEU A 83 1.21 11.49 -2.67
N GLN A 84 1.73 12.71 -2.51
CA GLN A 84 3.16 12.97 -2.70
C GLN A 84 3.93 12.42 -1.50
N TRP A 85 4.26 11.13 -1.52
CA TRP A 85 4.91 10.43 -0.38
C TRP A 85 6.30 10.95 -0.05
N ASN A 86 6.99 11.61 -1.00
CA ASN A 86 8.30 12.22 -0.82
C ASN A 86 8.21 13.58 -0.10
N GLN A 87 7.54 13.60 1.05
CA GLN A 87 7.41 14.77 1.91
C GLN A 87 7.71 14.37 3.36
N PRO A 88 8.37 15.26 4.13
CA PRO A 88 8.74 14.94 5.50
C PRO A 88 7.52 14.82 6.40
N VAL A 89 7.58 13.88 7.35
CA VAL A 89 6.63 13.79 8.47
C VAL A 89 7.36 14.21 9.73
N ILE A 90 6.77 15.13 10.48
CA ILE A 90 7.35 15.71 11.70
C ILE A 90 6.29 15.63 12.79
N THR A 91 6.60 14.91 13.86
CA THR A 91 5.79 14.82 15.08
C THR A 91 6.62 15.35 16.26
N PRO A 92 6.06 15.48 17.48
CA PRO A 92 6.85 15.83 18.65
C PRO A 92 7.99 14.86 18.96
N ASP A 93 7.82 13.57 18.62
CA ASP A 93 8.73 12.49 19.05
C ASP A 93 9.67 12.00 17.93
N PHE A 94 9.30 12.17 16.66
CA PHE A 94 10.12 11.70 15.55
C PHE A 94 9.99 12.56 14.29
N ARG A 95 10.96 12.38 13.39
CA ARG A 95 10.99 12.96 12.06
C ARG A 95 11.47 11.94 11.04
N THR A 96 10.76 11.82 9.93
CA THR A 96 11.20 11.07 8.75
C THR A 96 11.20 11.96 7.51
N GLY A 97 12.10 11.67 6.56
CA GLY A 97 12.24 12.43 5.31
C GLY A 97 11.14 12.16 4.28
N SER A 98 10.49 11.00 4.37
CA SER A 98 9.38 10.63 3.48
C SER A 98 8.39 9.68 4.16
N MET A 99 7.20 9.61 3.61
CA MET A 99 6.27 8.50 3.80
C MET A 99 6.67 7.32 2.88
N MET A 100 5.85 6.27 2.80
CA MET A 100 6.17 5.05 2.03
C MET A 100 5.35 4.90 0.75
N THR A 101 4.08 4.50 0.85
CA THR A 101 3.24 4.15 -0.32
C THR A 101 1.78 3.93 0.10
N CYS A 102 0.89 3.72 -0.89
CA CYS A 102 -0.45 3.15 -0.72
C CYS A 102 -0.63 1.81 -1.48
N MET A 103 0.47 1.17 -1.88
CA MET A 103 0.44 -0.06 -2.67
C MET A 103 -0.13 -1.28 -1.89
N PRO A 104 0.17 -1.49 -0.59
CA PRO A 104 -0.41 -2.59 0.19
C PRO A 104 -1.49 -2.09 1.17
N PRO A 105 -2.76 -1.93 0.76
CA PRO A 105 -3.84 -1.60 1.69
C PRO A 105 -3.96 -2.57 2.87
N ARG A 106 -3.53 -3.82 2.68
CA ARG A 106 -3.59 -4.88 3.70
C ARG A 106 -2.71 -4.59 4.92
N ASP A 107 -1.64 -3.81 4.75
CA ASP A 107 -0.72 -3.50 5.84
C ASP A 107 -1.36 -2.54 6.86
N THR A 108 -2.25 -1.66 6.40
CA THR A 108 -2.83 -0.58 7.21
C THR A 108 -4.31 -0.79 7.54
N LEU A 109 -5.05 -1.61 6.77
CA LEU A 109 -6.49 -1.80 6.93
C LEU A 109 -6.84 -3.25 7.22
N LEU A 110 -7.60 -3.47 8.29
CA LEU A 110 -8.19 -4.75 8.66
C LEU A 110 -9.72 -4.66 8.63
N THR A 111 -10.37 -5.57 7.91
CA THR A 111 -11.83 -5.69 7.89
C THR A 111 -12.27 -6.85 8.78
N ILE A 112 -13.16 -6.60 9.75
CA ILE A 112 -13.76 -7.64 10.59
C ILE A 112 -15.27 -7.41 10.65
N GLY A 113 -16.03 -8.33 10.06
CA GLY A 113 -17.46 -8.19 9.92
C GLY A 113 -17.79 -6.89 9.19
N ASN A 114 -18.48 -5.98 9.86
CA ASN A 114 -18.95 -4.72 9.27
C ASN A 114 -18.02 -3.52 9.53
N GLU A 115 -16.83 -3.76 10.07
CA GLU A 115 -15.90 -2.71 10.50
C GLU A 115 -14.62 -2.76 9.67
N ILE A 116 -14.03 -1.57 9.47
CA ILE A 116 -12.67 -1.41 8.98
C ILE A 116 -11.86 -0.71 10.09
N ILE A 117 -10.70 -1.28 10.41
CA ILE A 117 -9.81 -0.82 11.47
C ILE A 117 -8.52 -0.34 10.80
N GLU A 118 -8.10 0.89 11.13
CA GLU A 118 -6.79 1.42 10.76
C GLU A 118 -5.74 0.94 11.78
N ALA A 119 -4.73 0.21 11.31
CA ALA A 119 -3.67 -0.32 12.16
C ALA A 119 -2.75 0.80 12.68
N ALA A 120 -2.36 0.70 13.95
CA ALA A 120 -1.29 1.52 14.51
C ALA A 120 0.06 1.00 13.98
N MET A 121 0.56 1.63 12.92
CA MET A 121 1.81 1.24 12.26
C MET A 121 3.02 1.48 13.18
N SER A 122 3.99 0.57 13.11
CA SER A 122 5.27 0.60 13.86
C SER A 122 6.42 1.16 13.06
#